data_AF-A0A2V8H876-F1
#
_entry.id   AF-A0A2V8H876-F1
#
_cell.length_a   1.000
_cell.length_b   1.000
_cell.length_c   1.000
_cell.angle_alpha   90.00
_cell.angle_beta   90.00
_cell.angle_gamma   90.00
#
_symmetry.space_group_name_H-M   'P 1'
#
loop_
_entity.id
_entity.type
_entity.pdbx_description
1 polymer ?
#
loop_
_entity_poly.entity_id
_entity_poly.type
_entity_poly.pdbx_seq_one_letter_code
_entity_poly.pdbx_strand_id
1 'polypeptide(L)'
;MPYCAVLRMPRAEILKAQTRFMELQWQLQDAMDNLVGLLKQQPVDETQVTAQLDKVLAAEREVKRAQIVLMVRLKNKLTPEQQARLRQLRPQPAPR
;
A
#
# COMPACT_ATOMS: atom_id res chain seq x y z
N MET A 1 30.80 1.77 16.08
CA MET A 1 29.39 2.22 16.07
C MET A 1 28.70 1.97 14.71
N PRO A 2 28.47 0.71 14.24
CA PRO A 2 27.85 0.45 12.93
C PRO A 2 26.32 0.22 12.99
N TYR A 3 25.77 -0.09 14.17
CA TYR A 3 24.38 -0.52 14.34
C TYR A 3 23.34 0.61 14.17
N CYS A 4 23.71 1.89 14.38
CA CYS A 4 22.79 3.02 14.22
C CYS A 4 22.42 3.33 12.75
N ALA A 5 23.27 2.96 11.79
CA ALA A 5 23.00 3.20 10.37
C ALA A 5 21.95 2.21 9.83
N VAL A 6 22.01 0.96 10.28
CA VAL A 6 21.14 -0.14 9.82
C VAL A 6 19.69 0.02 10.32
N LEU A 7 19.48 0.56 11.52
CA LEU A 7 18.14 0.81 12.08
C LEU A 7 17.47 2.10 11.57
N ARG A 8 18.23 3.05 11.02
CA ARG A 8 17.69 4.34 10.55
C ARG A 8 17.11 4.26 9.14
N MET A 9 17.64 3.39 8.28
CA MET A 9 17.16 3.22 6.91
C MET A 9 15.74 2.61 6.77
N PRO A 10 15.33 1.57 7.54
CA PRO A 10 13.97 1.02 7.47
C PRO A 10 12.91 2.07 7.81
N ARG A 11 13.21 2.95 8.77
CA ARG A 11 12.31 4.04 9.18
C ARG A 11 12.07 5.04 8.06
N ALA A 12 13.11 5.40 7.29
CA ALA A 12 12.98 6.34 6.18
C ALA A 12 12.11 5.79 5.04
N GLU A 13 12.28 4.51 4.67
CA GLU A 13 11.45 3.86 3.64
C GLU A 13 9.98 3.74 4.06
N ILE A 14 9.73 3.42 5.33
CA ILE A 14 8.37 3.35 5.89
C ILE A 14 7.71 4.74 5.90
N LEU A 15 8.41 5.79 6.33
CA LEU A 15 7.87 7.16 6.34
C LEU A 15 7.55 7.65 4.93
N LYS A 16 8.46 7.43 3.97
CA LYS A 16 8.22 7.76 2.56
C LYS A 16 7.01 7.03 1.99
N ALA A 17 6.85 5.76 2.35
CA ALA A 17 5.69 4.99 1.94
C ALA A 17 4.40 5.47 2.62
N GLN A 18 4.44 5.85 3.91
CA GLN A 18 3.28 6.41 4.62
C GLN A 18 2.74 7.67 3.94
N THR A 19 3.60 8.63 3.60
CA THR A 19 3.17 9.84 2.88
C THR A 19 2.51 9.47 1.55
N ARG A 20 3.16 8.59 0.77
CA ARG A 20 2.61 8.13 -0.50
C ARG A 20 1.27 7.40 -0.34
N PHE A 21 1.11 6.58 0.71
CA PHE A 21 -0.17 5.92 0.97
C PHE A 21 -1.27 6.89 1.32
N MET A 22 -0.98 7.92 2.11
CA MET A 22 -1.98 8.92 2.47
C MET A 22 -2.48 9.69 1.23
N GLU A 23 -1.56 10.10 0.35
CA GLU A 23 -1.92 10.71 -0.94
C GLU A 23 -2.81 9.79 -1.79
N LEU A 24 -2.43 8.51 -1.93
CA LEU A 24 -3.19 7.54 -2.72
C LEU A 24 -4.57 7.23 -2.11
N GLN A 25 -4.68 7.22 -0.79
CA GLN A 25 -5.96 7.04 -0.10
C GLN A 25 -6.90 8.21 -0.34
N TRP A 26 -6.40 9.45 -0.28
CA TRP A 26 -7.21 10.62 -0.63
C TRP A 26 -7.67 10.58 -2.08
N GLN A 27 -6.78 10.24 -3.02
CA GLN A 27 -7.14 10.09 -4.44
C GLN A 27 -8.24 9.04 -4.66
N LEU A 28 -8.15 7.90 -3.98
CA LEU A 28 -9.18 6.86 -4.06
C LEU A 28 -10.51 7.33 -3.48
N GLN A 29 -10.47 8.03 -2.34
CA GLN A 29 -11.67 8.54 -1.69
C GLN A 29 -12.36 9.61 -2.54
N ASP A 30 -11.61 10.58 -3.07
CA ASP A 30 -12.14 11.60 -3.98
C ASP A 30 -12.74 10.97 -5.24
N ALA A 31 -12.09 9.94 -5.80
CA ALA A 31 -12.60 9.24 -6.98
C ALA A 31 -13.92 8.51 -6.68
N MET A 32 -14.03 7.88 -5.50
CA MET A 32 -15.24 7.20 -5.04
C MET A 32 -16.38 8.16 -4.74
N ASP A 33 -16.11 9.28 -4.06
CA ASP A 33 -17.12 10.28 -3.74
C ASP A 33 -17.71 10.88 -5.03
N ASN A 34 -16.87 11.13 -6.03
CA ASN A 34 -17.32 11.57 -7.35
C ASN A 34 -18.17 10.51 -8.06
N LEU A 35 -17.79 9.24 -8.00
CA LEU A 35 -18.58 8.14 -8.59
C LEU A 35 -19.98 8.05 -7.94
N VAL A 36 -20.03 8.11 -6.61
CA VAL A 36 -21.29 8.15 -5.86
C VAL A 36 -22.12 9.38 -6.23
N GLY A 37 -21.47 10.53 -6.45
CA GLY A 37 -22.12 11.75 -6.93
C GLY A 37 -22.79 11.58 -8.28
N LEU A 38 -22.10 10.97 -9.26
CA LEU A 38 -22.64 10.71 -10.59
C LEU A 38 -23.81 9.73 -10.56
N LEU A 39 -23.73 8.67 -9.76
CA LEU A 39 -24.80 7.67 -9.62
C LEU A 39 -26.08 8.22 -8.97
N LYS A 40 -26.00 9.36 -8.27
CA LYS A 40 -27.17 10.04 -7.68
C LYS A 40 -27.91 10.96 -8.67
N GLN A 41 -27.33 11.24 -9.84
CA GLN A 41 -27.95 12.11 -10.84
C GLN A 41 -29.16 11.44 -11.50
N GLN A 42 -30.11 12.25 -11.98
CA GLN A 42 -31.25 11.80 -12.78
C GLN A 42 -31.42 12.73 -13.99
N PRO A 43 -31.28 12.24 -15.23
CA PRO A 43 -30.84 10.89 -15.60
C PRO A 43 -29.36 10.65 -15.28
N VAL A 44 -28.97 9.37 -15.16
CA VAL A 44 -27.55 8.99 -15.00
C VAL A 44 -26.88 8.97 -16.38
N ASP A 45 -25.73 9.61 -16.51
CA ASP A 45 -24.88 9.53 -17.70
C ASP A 45 -23.93 8.34 -17.60
N GLU A 46 -24.23 7.27 -18.35
CA GLU A 46 -23.45 6.03 -18.37
C GLU A 46 -21.98 6.25 -18.79
N THR A 47 -21.74 7.17 -19.74
CA THR A 47 -20.38 7.45 -20.22
C THR A 47 -19.55 8.11 -19.13
N GLN A 48 -20.14 9.08 -18.43
CA GLN A 48 -19.46 9.75 -17.31
C GLN A 48 -19.23 8.80 -16.14
N VAL A 49 -20.20 7.96 -15.78
CA VAL A 49 -20.06 6.96 -14.72
C VAL A 49 -18.94 5.97 -15.05
N THR A 50 -18.88 5.48 -16.28
CA THR A 50 -17.85 4.51 -16.70
C THR A 50 -16.46 5.15 -16.70
N ALA A 51 -16.33 6.37 -17.21
CA ALA A 51 -15.07 7.11 -17.14
C ALA A 51 -14.62 7.40 -15.70
N GLN A 52 -15.56 7.61 -14.78
CA GLN A 52 -15.25 7.81 -13.37
C GLN A 52 -14.88 6.50 -12.67
N LEU A 53 -15.52 5.38 -13.03
CA LEU A 53 -15.15 4.04 -12.57
C LEU A 53 -13.71 3.71 -12.96
N ASP A 54 -13.28 4.01 -14.17
CA ASP A 54 -11.89 3.79 -14.61
C ASP A 54 -10.88 4.54 -13.74
N LYS A 55 -11.22 5.74 -13.25
CA LYS A 55 -10.37 6.50 -12.31
C LYS A 55 -10.30 5.83 -10.94
N VAL A 56 -11.41 5.32 -10.43
CA VAL A 56 -11.44 4.53 -9.17
C VAL A 56 -10.53 3.32 -9.30
N LEU A 57 -10.68 2.54 -10.37
CA LEU A 57 -9.88 1.33 -10.61
C LEU A 57 -8.38 1.66 -10.77
N ALA A 58 -8.05 2.77 -11.43
CA ALA A 58 -6.68 3.24 -11.52
C ALA A 58 -6.09 3.61 -10.15
N ALA A 59 -6.85 4.32 -9.31
CA ALA A 59 -6.42 4.68 -7.96
C ALA A 59 -6.20 3.43 -7.07
N GLU A 60 -7.13 2.47 -7.10
CA GLU A 60 -6.96 1.19 -6.40
C GLU A 60 -5.72 0.43 -6.84
N ARG A 61 -5.44 0.41 -8.15
CA ARG A 61 -4.26 -0.24 -8.70
C ARG A 61 -2.98 0.36 -8.12
N GLU A 62 -2.90 1.69 -8.02
CA GLU A 62 -1.74 2.38 -7.47
C GLU A 62 -1.56 2.12 -5.98
N VAL A 63 -2.64 2.08 -5.19
CA VAL A 63 -2.61 1.68 -3.77
C VAL A 63 -2.04 0.27 -3.63
N LYS A 64 -2.63 -0.71 -4.35
CA LYS A 64 -2.20 -2.12 -4.29
C LYS A 64 -0.75 -2.30 -4.75
N ARG A 65 -0.35 -1.60 -5.83
CA ARG A 65 1.04 -1.60 -6.32
C ARG A 65 1.99 -1.07 -5.27
N ALA A 66 1.69 0.07 -4.65
CA ALA A 66 2.53 0.66 -3.62
C ALA A 66 2.69 -0.28 -2.40
N GLN A 67 1.62 -0.94 -1.97
CA GLN A 67 1.64 -1.94 -0.89
C GLN A 67 2.57 -3.11 -1.21
N ILE A 68 2.39 -3.72 -2.38
CA ILE A 68 3.18 -4.89 -2.79
C ILE A 68 4.66 -4.51 -2.95
N VAL A 69 4.95 -3.38 -3.58
CA VAL A 69 6.33 -2.92 -3.76
C VAL A 69 7.00 -2.63 -2.42
N LEU A 70 6.31 -2.00 -1.47
CA LEU A 70 6.85 -1.80 -0.12
C LEU A 70 7.14 -3.15 0.55
N MET A 71 6.20 -4.09 0.51
CA MET A 71 6.39 -5.42 1.11
C MET A 71 7.62 -6.13 0.53
N VAL A 72 7.79 -6.09 -0.79
CA VAL A 72 8.97 -6.67 -1.48
C VAL A 72 10.25 -5.98 -1.04
N ARG A 73 10.26 -4.64 -0.97
CA ARG A 73 11.44 -3.86 -0.51
C ARG A 73 11.80 -4.18 0.94
N LEU A 74 10.82 -4.28 1.83
CA LEU A 74 11.05 -4.64 3.23
C LEU A 74 11.63 -6.06 3.33
N LYS A 75 11.08 -7.03 2.58
CA LYS A 75 11.61 -8.41 2.55
C LYS A 75 13.06 -8.46 2.02
N ASN A 76 13.36 -7.73 0.96
CA ASN A 76 14.70 -7.71 0.35
C ASN A 76 15.75 -6.97 1.20
N LYS A 77 15.32 -6.02 2.06
CA LYS A 77 16.22 -5.28 2.96
C LYS A 77 16.44 -5.96 4.31
N LEU A 78 15.63 -6.96 4.69
CA LEU A 78 15.97 -7.88 5.78
C LEU A 78 17.08 -8.80 5.25
N THR A 79 18.29 -8.62 5.78
CA THR A 79 19.47 -9.43 5.39
C THR A 79 19.17 -10.93 5.52
N PRO A 80 19.79 -11.80 4.70
CA PRO A 80 19.61 -13.25 4.81
C PRO A 80 19.82 -13.78 6.24
N GLU A 81 20.75 -13.19 6.97
CA GLU A 81 21.05 -13.47 8.39
C GLU A 81 19.92 -13.03 9.33
N GLN A 82 19.27 -11.88 9.08
CA GLN A 82 18.08 -11.45 9.82
C GLN A 82 16.86 -12.33 9.49
N GLN A 83 16.71 -12.78 8.24
CA GLN A 83 15.68 -13.75 7.87
C GLN A 83 15.93 -15.11 8.54
N ALA A 84 17.19 -15.54 8.63
CA ALA A 84 17.58 -16.75 9.35
C ALA A 84 17.31 -16.63 10.85
N ARG A 85 17.67 -15.50 11.48
CA ARG A 85 17.32 -15.22 12.89
C ARG A 85 15.80 -15.16 13.12
N LEU A 86 15.04 -14.56 12.22
CA LEU A 86 13.57 -14.54 12.31
C LEU A 86 12.95 -15.95 12.17
N ARG A 87 13.55 -16.82 11.35
CA ARG A 87 13.14 -18.23 11.26
C ARG A 87 13.48 -19.00 12.54
N GLN A 88 14.62 -18.70 13.16
CA GLN A 88 15.03 -19.30 14.44
C GLN A 88 14.19 -18.78 15.64
N LEU A 89 13.69 -17.55 15.56
CA LEU A 89 12.88 -16.92 16.61
C LEU A 89 11.37 -17.16 16.44
N ARG A 90 10.92 -17.76 15.33
CA ARG A 90 9.54 -18.22 15.22
C ARG A 90 9.37 -19.42 16.14
N PRO A 91 8.52 -19.36 17.17
CA PRO A 91 8.18 -20.55 17.93
C PRO A 91 7.57 -21.56 16.96
N GLN A 92 8.04 -22.81 17.05
CA GLN A 92 7.41 -23.95 16.41
C GLN A 92 5.91 -23.84 16.65
N PRO A 93 5.04 -23.87 15.61
CA PRO A 93 3.61 -23.95 15.87
C PRO A 93 3.40 -25.17 16.78
N ALA A 94 2.87 -24.94 17.98
CA ALA A 94 2.61 -25.99 18.93
C ALA A 94 1.79 -27.07 18.21
N PRO A 95 2.15 -28.37 18.34
CA PRO A 95 1.38 -29.43 17.71
C PRO A 95 -0.07 -29.32 18.22
N ARG A 96 -1.01 -29.28 17.28
CA ARG A 96 -2.46 -29.28 17.55
C ARG A 96 -2.87 -30.58 18.21
#